data_AF-A0AAE9Z1S9-F1
#
_entry.id   AF-A0AAE9Z1S9-F1
#
_cell.length_a   1.000
_cell.length_b   1.000
_cell.length_c   1.000
_cell.angle_alpha   90.00
_cell.angle_beta   90.00
_cell.angle_gamma   90.00
#
_symmetry.space_group_name_H-M   'P 1'
#
loop_
_entity.id
_entity.type
_entity.pdbx_description
1 polymer ?
#
loop_
_entity_poly.entity_id
_entity_poly.type
_entity_poly.pdbx_seq_one_letter_code
_entity_poly.pdbx_strand_id
1 'polypeptide(L)'
;MAGLKLQFTQAGLEQLLSAQDRGLKAEITHMAFGDSAYAPDKSQTALLSEKERIEIADYQGDGQNLRLAGKFEGELEYAIREIGIFLADGTLLGVYSQAGKTLGYRTPVVKILQWFTLNIQALPTDSITVVVGTENLNLILDEEFAQLAEVQINTLHRQMLQEFRLAELEQRFG
;
A
#
# COMPACT_ATOMS: atom_id res chain seq x y z
N MET A 1 -12.37 -8.81 -12.75
CA MET A 1 -11.29 -7.97 -13.34
C MET A 1 -10.04 -8.82 -13.46
N ALA A 2 -9.31 -8.76 -14.57
CA ALA A 2 -8.09 -9.56 -14.74
C ALA A 2 -6.97 -9.00 -13.86
N GLY A 3 -6.42 -9.83 -12.96
CA GLY A 3 -5.25 -9.48 -12.15
C GLY A 3 -3.97 -9.53 -12.97
N LEU A 4 -2.94 -8.83 -12.50
CA LEU A 4 -1.58 -8.92 -13.00
C LEU A 4 -1.07 -10.35 -12.78
N LYS A 5 -0.61 -10.98 -13.86
CA LYS A 5 0.00 -12.31 -13.82
C LYS A 5 1.50 -12.16 -13.61
N LEU A 6 1.93 -12.23 -12.35
CA LEU A 6 3.34 -12.15 -11.99
C LEU A 6 4.12 -13.34 -12.55
N GLN A 7 5.35 -13.07 -12.97
CA GLN A 7 6.39 -14.08 -13.06
C GLN A 7 7.02 -14.23 -11.68
N PHE A 8 6.69 -15.30 -10.96
CA PHE A 8 7.34 -15.63 -9.69
C PHE A 8 8.80 -16.01 -9.92
N THR A 9 9.66 -15.59 -9.00
CA THR A 9 11.09 -15.87 -9.02
C THR A 9 11.40 -17.18 -8.28
N GLN A 10 12.52 -17.81 -8.59
CA GLN A 10 12.99 -19.00 -7.86
C GLN A 10 13.28 -18.65 -6.40
N ALA A 11 14.04 -17.57 -6.16
CA ALA A 11 14.37 -17.11 -4.81
C ALA A 11 13.12 -16.81 -3.97
N GLY A 12 12.10 -16.19 -4.58
CA GLY A 12 10.83 -15.90 -3.93
C GLY A 12 10.10 -17.18 -3.51
N LEU A 13 9.96 -18.14 -4.42
CA LEU A 13 9.30 -19.43 -4.13
C LEU A 13 10.09 -20.25 -3.08
N GLU A 14 11.41 -20.25 -3.15
CA GLU A 14 12.27 -20.89 -2.14
C GLU A 14 12.07 -20.29 -0.75
N GLN A 15 11.92 -18.96 -0.65
CA GLN A 15 11.60 -18.33 0.63
C GLN A 15 10.22 -18.70 1.15
N LEU A 16 9.21 -18.83 0.29
CA LEU A 16 7.89 -19.31 0.71
C LEU A 16 7.97 -20.71 1.30
N LEU A 17 8.69 -21.61 0.64
CA LEU A 17 8.89 -22.98 1.11
C LEU A 17 9.68 -23.01 2.43
N SER A 18 10.77 -22.24 2.52
CA SER A 18 11.58 -22.15 3.74
C SER A 18 10.79 -21.59 4.93
N ALA A 19 9.90 -20.63 4.70
CA ALA A 19 8.99 -20.14 5.73
C ALA A 19 8.02 -21.25 6.16
N GLN A 20 7.41 -21.94 5.20
CA GLN A 20 6.46 -23.03 5.45
C GLN A 20 7.09 -24.19 6.23
N ASP A 21 8.32 -24.59 5.90
CA ASP A 21 9.06 -25.63 6.61
C ASP A 21 9.31 -25.27 8.09
N ARG A 22 9.33 -23.98 8.41
CA ARG A 22 9.43 -23.45 9.78
C ARG A 22 8.06 -23.25 10.45
N GLY A 23 6.97 -23.59 9.77
CA GLY A 23 5.60 -23.32 10.23
C GLY A 23 5.22 -21.84 10.19
N LEU A 24 5.93 -21.04 9.38
CA LEU A 24 5.73 -19.59 9.22
C LEU A 24 5.18 -19.27 7.82
N LYS A 25 4.69 -18.04 7.66
CA LYS A 25 4.30 -17.48 6.35
C LYS A 25 5.30 -16.42 5.97
N ALA A 26 5.62 -16.31 4.68
CA ALA A 26 6.43 -15.21 4.21
C ALA A 26 5.60 -13.92 4.22
N GLU A 27 6.21 -12.84 4.69
CA GLU A 27 5.55 -11.54 4.80
C GLU A 27 5.83 -10.71 3.55
N ILE A 28 4.78 -10.35 2.81
CA ILE A 28 4.85 -9.35 1.74
C ILE A 28 4.74 -7.97 2.39
N THR A 29 5.73 -7.11 2.14
CA THR A 29 5.84 -5.79 2.79
C THR A 29 5.92 -4.63 1.82
N HIS A 30 6.53 -4.85 0.64
CA HIS A 30 6.83 -3.77 -0.30
C HIS A 30 6.41 -4.09 -1.73
N MET A 31 6.11 -3.02 -2.47
CA MET A 31 6.03 -3.01 -3.92
C MET A 31 7.11 -2.10 -4.47
N ALA A 32 7.77 -2.51 -5.55
CA ALA A 32 8.71 -1.66 -6.27
C ALA A 32 8.27 -1.47 -7.72
N PHE A 33 8.69 -0.35 -8.29
CA PHE A 33 8.28 0.11 -9.61
C PHE A 33 9.50 0.57 -10.39
N GLY A 34 9.51 0.27 -11.68
CA GLY A 34 10.63 0.60 -12.57
C GLY A 34 10.19 0.99 -13.97
N ASP A 35 11.14 1.44 -14.78
CA ASP A 35 10.91 2.00 -16.13
C ASP A 35 11.40 1.10 -17.28
N SER A 36 11.81 -0.13 -16.97
CA SER A 36 12.18 -1.13 -17.98
C SER A 36 10.98 -1.98 -18.41
N ALA A 37 10.89 -2.27 -19.71
CA ALA A 37 9.82 -3.06 -20.33
C ALA A 37 10.42 -4.31 -21.01
N TYR A 38 10.19 -5.49 -20.44
CA TYR A 38 10.81 -6.74 -20.88
C TYR A 38 9.91 -7.95 -20.58
N ALA A 39 10.32 -9.14 -21.03
CA ALA A 39 9.72 -10.39 -20.59
C ALA A 39 10.44 -10.86 -19.32
N PRO A 40 9.76 -10.93 -18.16
CA PRO A 40 10.43 -11.29 -16.91
C PRO A 40 10.97 -12.73 -16.91
N ASP A 41 12.04 -12.95 -16.16
CA ASP A 41 12.72 -14.23 -16.00
C ASP A 41 12.62 -14.76 -14.57
N LYS A 42 12.56 -16.09 -14.42
CA LYS A 42 12.44 -16.77 -13.13
C LYS A 42 13.67 -16.62 -12.22
N SER A 43 14.84 -16.36 -12.78
CA SER A 43 16.10 -16.19 -12.04
C SER A 43 16.30 -14.77 -11.51
N GLN A 44 15.39 -13.84 -11.79
CA GLN A 44 15.50 -12.47 -11.30
C GLN A 44 15.50 -12.41 -9.77
N THR A 45 16.41 -11.62 -9.24
CA THR A 45 16.48 -11.27 -7.82
C THR A 45 16.15 -9.80 -7.56
N ALA A 46 16.05 -9.00 -8.62
CA ALA A 46 15.71 -7.59 -8.60
C ALA A 46 15.00 -7.17 -9.90
N LEU A 47 14.38 -5.98 -9.87
CA LEU A 47 13.91 -5.28 -11.07
C LEU A 47 15.10 -4.83 -11.93
N LEU A 48 14.90 -4.68 -13.24
CA LEU A 48 15.99 -4.28 -14.14
C LEU A 48 16.34 -2.80 -13.99
N SER A 49 15.36 -1.95 -13.69
CA SER A 49 15.54 -0.51 -13.48
C SER A 49 14.54 0.00 -12.45
N GLU A 50 14.73 -0.46 -11.20
CA GLU A 50 13.97 0.04 -10.04
C GLU A 50 14.14 1.55 -9.88
N LYS A 51 13.02 2.27 -9.72
CA LYS A 51 12.98 3.72 -9.48
C LYS A 51 12.47 4.07 -8.10
N GLU A 52 11.44 3.37 -7.64
CA GLU A 52 10.90 3.57 -6.30
C GLU A 52 10.43 2.25 -5.71
N ARG A 53 10.54 2.16 -4.39
CA ARG A 53 10.03 1.07 -3.57
C ARG A 53 9.24 1.66 -2.43
N ILE A 54 8.01 1.19 -2.27
CA ILE A 54 7.05 1.70 -1.29
C ILE A 54 6.52 0.57 -0.44
N GLU A 55 6.17 0.89 0.81
CA GLU A 55 5.43 -0.01 1.68
C GLU A 55 4.01 -0.21 1.13
N ILE A 56 3.44 -1.38 1.42
CA ILE A 56 2.02 -1.63 1.15
C ILE A 56 1.20 -0.77 2.10
N ALA A 57 0.26 0.01 1.58
CA ALA A 57 -0.58 0.92 2.35
C ALA A 57 -1.93 0.31 2.78
N ASP A 58 -2.40 -0.71 2.04
CA ASP A 58 -3.58 -1.51 2.38
C ASP A 58 -3.61 -2.80 1.54
N TYR A 59 -4.40 -3.80 1.95
CA TYR A 59 -4.60 -5.02 1.16
C TYR A 59 -5.99 -5.64 1.33
N GLN A 60 -6.43 -6.36 0.29
CA GLN A 60 -7.64 -7.18 0.32
C GLN A 60 -7.36 -8.52 -0.38
N GLY A 61 -7.72 -9.64 0.24
CA GLY A 61 -7.52 -10.98 -0.34
C GLY A 61 -8.82 -11.77 -0.41
N ASP A 62 -9.02 -12.49 -1.51
CA ASP A 62 -10.14 -13.45 -1.68
C ASP A 62 -9.66 -14.91 -1.77
N GLY A 63 -8.38 -15.16 -1.42
CA GLY A 63 -7.71 -16.46 -1.51
C GLY A 63 -7.18 -16.83 -2.90
N GLN A 64 -7.63 -16.16 -3.97
CA GLN A 64 -7.15 -16.39 -5.34
C GLN A 64 -6.42 -15.17 -5.91
N ASN A 65 -6.86 -13.99 -5.51
CA ASN A 65 -6.33 -12.71 -5.87
C ASN A 65 -5.97 -11.95 -4.60
N LEU A 66 -4.85 -11.24 -4.68
CA LEU A 66 -4.40 -10.32 -3.66
C LEU A 66 -4.41 -8.92 -4.24
N ARG A 67 -5.20 -8.03 -3.65
CA ARG A 67 -5.22 -6.61 -3.98
C ARG A 67 -4.32 -5.88 -3.00
N LEU A 68 -3.35 -5.14 -3.52
CA LEU A 68 -2.42 -4.33 -2.74
C LEU A 68 -2.60 -2.87 -3.12
N ALA A 69 -2.64 -1.98 -2.13
CA ALA A 69 -2.64 -0.54 -2.34
C ALA A 69 -1.23 0.02 -2.13
N GLY A 70 -0.77 0.81 -3.09
CA GLY A 70 0.45 1.59 -2.99
C GLY A 70 0.13 3.07 -2.93
N LYS A 71 0.84 3.80 -2.07
CA LYS A 71 0.76 5.26 -1.97
C LYS A 71 1.96 5.86 -2.70
N PHE A 72 1.69 6.64 -3.74
CA PHE A 72 2.70 7.37 -4.48
C PHE A 72 2.71 8.84 -4.05
N GLU A 73 3.84 9.33 -3.55
CA GLU A 73 4.03 10.71 -3.12
C GLU A 73 5.41 11.25 -3.52
N GLY A 74 5.55 12.56 -3.65
CA GLY A 74 6.82 13.21 -3.98
C GLY A 74 6.98 13.51 -5.48
N GLU A 75 8.23 13.79 -5.86
CA GLU A 75 8.55 14.46 -7.14
C GLU A 75 9.02 13.52 -8.25
N LEU A 76 8.97 12.21 -8.05
CA LEU A 76 9.34 11.26 -9.08
C LEU A 76 8.38 11.31 -10.27
N GLU A 77 8.94 11.24 -11.47
CA GLU A 77 8.21 11.21 -12.73
C GLU A 77 8.82 10.19 -13.68
N TYR A 78 8.07 9.15 -14.03
CA TYR A 78 8.50 8.14 -14.99
C TYR A 78 7.34 7.25 -15.46
N ALA A 79 7.53 6.57 -16.60
CA ALA A 79 6.60 5.56 -17.08
C ALA A 79 6.82 4.24 -16.33
N ILE A 80 5.82 3.79 -15.58
CA ILE A 80 5.87 2.51 -14.87
C ILE A 80 5.74 1.39 -15.91
N ARG A 81 6.75 0.53 -15.98
CA ARG A 81 6.87 -0.56 -16.97
C ARG A 81 7.21 -1.91 -16.35
N GLU A 82 7.64 -1.90 -15.10
CA GLU A 82 7.79 -3.10 -14.28
C GLU A 82 7.28 -2.86 -12.86
N ILE A 83 6.70 -3.90 -12.27
CA ILE A 83 6.19 -3.92 -10.91
C ILE A 83 6.77 -5.17 -10.23
N GLY A 84 7.41 -5.00 -9.09
CA GLY A 84 7.96 -6.07 -8.27
C GLY A 84 7.29 -6.16 -6.91
N ILE A 85 7.07 -7.36 -6.42
CA ILE A 85 6.53 -7.63 -5.07
C ILE A 85 7.65 -8.20 -4.21
N PHE A 86 7.85 -7.63 -3.02
CA PHE A 86 8.98 -7.96 -2.15
C PHE A 86 8.53 -8.50 -0.80
N LEU A 87 9.28 -9.48 -0.32
CA LEU A 87 9.15 -10.04 1.02
C LEU A 87 9.88 -9.17 2.06
N ALA A 88 9.58 -9.37 3.34
CA ALA A 88 10.19 -8.65 4.47
C ALA A 88 11.71 -8.74 4.54
N ASP A 89 12.30 -9.83 4.04
CA ASP A 89 13.75 -10.02 3.96
C ASP A 89 14.40 -9.33 2.75
N GLY A 90 13.60 -8.66 1.91
CA GLY A 90 14.04 -8.01 0.68
C GLY A 90 14.07 -8.93 -0.55
N THR A 91 13.66 -10.19 -0.42
CA THR A 91 13.58 -11.13 -1.54
C THR A 91 12.46 -10.70 -2.52
N LEU A 92 12.80 -10.60 -3.81
CA LEU A 92 11.82 -10.37 -4.87
C LEU A 92 10.95 -11.63 -5.04
N LEU A 93 9.69 -11.58 -4.63
CA LEU A 93 8.74 -12.69 -4.79
C LEU A 93 8.35 -12.90 -6.25
N GLY A 94 8.05 -11.82 -6.96
CA GLY A 94 7.59 -11.89 -8.33
C GLY A 94 7.56 -10.53 -9.00
N VAL A 95 7.62 -10.56 -10.32
CA VAL A 95 7.71 -9.37 -11.16
C VAL A 95 6.70 -9.44 -12.29
N TYR A 96 6.11 -8.30 -12.63
CA TYR A 96 5.33 -8.12 -13.84
C TYR A 96 5.96 -7.03 -14.69
N SER A 97 6.32 -7.41 -15.91
CA SER A 97 6.70 -6.50 -16.99
C SER A 97 6.22 -7.12 -18.31
N GLN A 98 6.14 -6.30 -19.35
CA GLN A 98 5.87 -6.76 -20.69
C GLN A 98 6.66 -5.90 -21.69
N ALA A 99 7.35 -6.56 -22.63
CA ALA A 99 8.16 -5.89 -23.64
C ALA A 99 7.35 -4.82 -24.39
N GLY A 100 7.89 -3.59 -24.43
CA GLY A 100 7.28 -2.44 -25.12
C GLY A 100 6.00 -1.88 -24.49
N LYS A 101 5.57 -2.34 -23.31
CA LYS A 101 4.31 -1.91 -22.68
C LYS A 101 4.54 -1.00 -21.48
N THR A 102 3.84 0.14 -21.48
CA THR A 102 3.68 0.98 -20.29
C THR A 102 2.47 0.53 -19.48
N LEU A 103 2.64 0.37 -18.18
CA LEU A 103 1.63 -0.10 -17.23
C LEU A 103 0.89 1.05 -16.57
N GLY A 104 1.58 2.18 -16.40
CA GLY A 104 1.03 3.39 -15.81
C GLY A 104 2.05 4.53 -15.89
N TYR A 105 1.67 5.67 -15.36
CA TYR A 105 2.54 6.84 -15.29
C TYR A 105 2.62 7.28 -13.84
N ARG A 106 3.86 7.38 -13.35
CA ARG A 106 4.17 8.06 -12.10
C ARG A 106 4.35 9.54 -12.44
N THR A 107 3.53 10.39 -11.83
CA THR A 107 3.57 11.85 -11.99
C THR A 107 3.99 12.52 -10.69
N PRO A 108 4.68 13.66 -10.74
CA PRO A 108 5.10 14.39 -9.55
C PRO A 108 3.89 15.11 -8.90
N VAL A 109 4.08 15.57 -7.66
CA VAL A 109 3.18 16.48 -6.91
C VAL A 109 1.86 15.85 -6.40
N VAL A 110 1.22 14.99 -7.18
CA VAL A 110 -0.07 14.38 -6.80
C VAL A 110 0.13 13.15 -5.90
N LYS A 111 -0.65 13.10 -4.82
CA LYS A 111 -0.76 11.93 -3.95
C LYS A 111 -1.75 10.95 -4.57
N ILE A 112 -1.27 9.78 -4.97
CA ILE A 112 -2.12 8.76 -5.61
C ILE A 112 -2.09 7.49 -4.78
N LEU A 113 -3.26 7.03 -4.37
CA LEU A 113 -3.45 5.67 -3.89
C LEU A 113 -3.88 4.78 -5.05
N GLN A 114 -3.05 3.82 -5.42
CA GLN A 114 -3.31 2.91 -6.53
C GLN A 114 -3.44 1.48 -6.04
N TRP A 115 -4.55 0.85 -6.41
CA TRP A 115 -4.78 -0.57 -6.19
C TRP A 115 -4.20 -1.40 -7.34
N PHE A 116 -3.50 -2.47 -6.98
CA PHE A 116 -2.97 -3.49 -7.89
C PHE A 116 -3.56 -4.83 -7.52
N THR A 117 -4.18 -5.53 -8.48
CA THR A 117 -4.68 -6.89 -8.26
C THR A 117 -3.65 -7.88 -8.77
N LEU A 118 -3.19 -8.78 -7.92
CA LEU A 118 -2.25 -9.86 -8.21
C LEU A 118 -2.98 -11.19 -8.23
N ASN A 119 -2.67 -12.04 -9.20
CA ASN A 119 -3.11 -13.43 -9.15
C ASN A 119 -2.11 -14.27 -8.35
N ILE A 120 -2.56 -14.90 -7.26
CA ILE A 120 -1.73 -15.69 -6.35
C ILE A 120 -2.00 -17.19 -6.43
N GLN A 121 -2.79 -17.65 -7.40
CA GLN A 121 -3.16 -19.06 -7.54
C GLN A 121 -1.97 -20.01 -7.76
N ALA A 122 -0.85 -19.48 -8.27
CA ALA A 122 0.37 -20.28 -8.48
C ALA A 122 1.25 -20.38 -7.23
N LEU A 123 0.91 -19.68 -6.14
CA LEU A 123 1.62 -19.78 -4.86
C LEU A 123 1.09 -20.98 -4.07
N PRO A 124 1.92 -21.59 -3.20
CA PRO A 124 1.43 -22.61 -2.27
C PRO A 124 0.33 -22.03 -1.38
N THR A 125 -0.71 -22.82 -1.10
CA THR A 125 -1.81 -22.39 -0.23
C THR A 125 -1.27 -21.98 1.14
N ASP A 126 -1.77 -20.86 1.65
CA ASP A 126 -1.46 -20.35 3.00
C ASP A 126 0.03 -20.02 3.24
N SER A 127 0.81 -19.75 2.19
CA SER A 127 2.25 -19.48 2.28
C SER A 127 2.64 -18.02 2.54
N ILE A 128 1.70 -17.09 2.40
CA ILE A 128 1.96 -15.65 2.48
C ILE A 128 1.05 -14.97 3.49
N THR A 129 1.56 -13.89 4.06
CA THR A 129 0.79 -12.87 4.78
C THR A 129 1.21 -11.49 4.26
N VAL A 130 0.36 -10.48 4.40
CA VAL A 130 0.67 -9.11 4.03
C VAL A 130 0.84 -8.28 5.29
N VAL A 131 1.95 -7.56 5.38
CA VAL A 131 2.20 -6.59 6.45
C VAL A 131 2.07 -5.21 5.83
N VAL A 132 1.17 -4.42 6.41
CA VAL A 132 0.90 -3.07 5.95
C VAL A 132 1.81 -2.09 6.69
N GLY A 133 2.34 -1.13 5.95
CA GLY A 133 3.31 -0.15 6.44
C GLY A 133 2.76 0.81 7.49
N THR A 134 3.60 1.73 7.94
CA THR A 134 3.19 2.71 8.97
C THR A 134 2.26 3.79 8.44
N GLU A 135 2.17 4.00 7.12
CA GLU A 135 1.24 4.93 6.48
C GLU A 135 0.02 4.20 5.90
N ASN A 136 -0.76 3.58 6.80
CA ASN A 136 -2.01 2.92 6.44
C ASN A 136 -3.07 3.91 5.95
N LEU A 137 -3.96 3.48 5.05
CA LEU A 137 -5.15 4.25 4.63
C LEU A 137 -6.01 4.74 5.80
N ASN A 138 -6.06 3.96 6.88
CA ASN A 138 -6.71 4.38 8.12
C ASN A 138 -6.13 5.70 8.67
N LEU A 139 -4.82 5.93 8.54
CA LEU A 139 -4.17 7.11 9.09
C LEU A 139 -4.43 8.38 8.28
N ILE A 140 -4.65 8.24 6.97
CA ILE A 140 -5.13 9.35 6.14
C ILE A 140 -6.55 9.71 6.56
N LEU A 141 -7.41 8.75 6.87
CA LEU A 141 -8.71 9.09 7.47
C LEU A 141 -8.55 9.69 8.88
N ASP A 142 -7.62 9.18 9.68
CA ASP A 142 -7.41 9.63 11.07
C ASP A 142 -6.95 11.09 11.17
N GLU A 143 -6.10 11.59 10.26
CA GLU A 143 -5.67 12.99 10.28
C GLU A 143 -6.84 13.93 9.98
N GLU A 144 -7.60 13.66 8.92
CA GLU A 144 -8.81 14.39 8.56
C GLU A 144 -9.86 14.31 9.68
N PHE A 145 -10.07 13.14 10.29
CA PHE A 145 -10.97 12.96 11.43
C PHE A 145 -10.46 13.68 12.68
N ALA A 146 -9.15 13.73 12.92
CA ALA A 146 -8.56 14.48 14.04
C ALA A 146 -8.78 15.98 13.88
N GLN A 147 -8.59 16.52 12.66
CA GLN A 147 -8.90 17.92 12.34
C GLN A 147 -10.39 18.23 12.52
N LEU A 148 -11.28 17.35 12.05
CA LEU A 148 -12.72 17.49 12.26
C LEU A 148 -13.10 17.43 13.74
N ALA A 149 -12.51 16.51 14.50
CA ALA A 149 -12.71 16.39 15.94
C ALA A 149 -12.24 17.66 16.68
N GLU A 150 -11.08 18.21 16.30
CA GLU A 150 -10.59 19.48 16.85
C GLU A 150 -11.57 20.62 16.60
N VAL A 151 -12.06 20.77 15.36
CA VAL A 151 -13.06 21.79 15.01
C VAL A 151 -14.35 21.60 15.82
N GLN A 152 -14.80 20.36 16.01
CA GLN A 152 -16.01 20.05 16.77
C GLN A 152 -15.82 20.33 18.27
N ILE A 153 -14.69 19.95 18.85
CA ILE A 153 -14.32 20.27 20.25
C ILE A 153 -14.28 21.79 20.45
N ASN A 154 -13.62 22.52 19.54
CA ASN A 154 -13.57 23.98 19.60
C ASN A 154 -14.94 24.62 19.48
N THR A 155 -15.85 24.03 18.69
CA THR A 155 -17.23 24.52 18.55
C THR A 155 -18.04 24.26 19.82
N LEU A 156 -17.98 23.06 20.39
CA LEU A 156 -18.63 22.71 21.65
C LEU A 156 -18.09 23.55 22.81
N HIS A 157 -16.78 23.82 22.84
CA HIS A 157 -16.17 24.68 23.84
C HIS A 157 -16.72 26.10 23.79
N ARG A 158 -16.82 26.70 22.58
CA ARG A 158 -17.43 28.03 22.41
C ARG A 158 -18.91 28.04 22.80
N GLN A 159 -19.66 26.99 22.44
CA GLN A 159 -21.07 26.86 22.85
C GLN A 159 -21.19 26.81 24.38
N MET A 160 -20.38 26.01 25.06
CA MET A 160 -20.39 25.91 26.52
C MET A 160 -20.12 27.27 27.19
N LEU A 161 -19.15 28.03 26.68
CA LEU A 161 -18.85 29.38 27.16
C LEU A 161 -20.00 30.37 26.93
N GLN A 162 -20.74 30.22 25.83
CA GLN A 162 -21.94 31.02 25.57
C GLN A 162 -23.06 30.68 26.55
N GLU A 163 -23.31 29.39 26.80
CA GLU A 163 -24.31 28.93 27.77
C GLU A 163 -24.01 29.43 29.19
N PHE A 164 -22.76 29.37 29.64
CA PHE A 164 -22.38 29.92 30.95
C PHE A 164 -22.62 31.43 31.03
N ARG A 165 -22.30 32.17 29.96
CA ARG A 165 -22.54 33.61 29.91
C ARG A 165 -24.04 33.94 29.93
N LEU A 166 -24.86 33.15 29.25
CA LEU A 166 -26.32 33.31 29.27
C LEU A 166 -26.87 33.03 30.67
N ALA A 167 -26.44 31.95 31.32
CA ALA A 167 -26.84 31.63 32.69
C ALA A 167 -26.47 32.74 33.69
N GLU A 168 -25.29 33.34 33.56
CA GLU A 168 -24.87 34.50 34.38
C GLU A 168 -25.75 35.74 34.12
N LEU A 169 -26.11 35.99 32.86
CA LEU A 169 -27.00 37.10 32.49
C LEU A 169 -28.43 36.87 33.03
N GLU A 170 -28.94 35.65 32.92
CA GLU A 170 -30.25 35.27 33.46
C GLU A 170 -30.30 35.44 34.99
N GLN A 171 -29.25 35.05 35.72
CA GLN A 171 -29.19 35.30 37.17
C GLN A 171 -29.10 36.79 37.55
N ARG A 172 -28.60 37.63 36.66
CA ARG A 172 -28.38 39.05 36.93
C ARG A 172 -29.57 39.93 36.56
N PHE A 173 -30.39 39.49 35.62
CA PHE A 173 -31.50 40.27 35.06
C PHE A 173 -32.87 39.57 35.13
N GLY A 174 -32.95 38.32 35.60
CA GLY A 174 -34.18 37.61 35.96
C GLY A 174 -34.49 37.71 37.45
#